data_AF-A0A8B6DSD0-F1
#
_entry.id   AF-A0A8B6DSD0-F1
#
_cell.length_a   1.000
_cell.length_b   1.000
_cell.length_c   1.000
_cell.angle_alpha   90.00
_cell.angle_beta   90.00
_cell.angle_gamma   90.00
#
_symmetry.space_group_name_H-M   'P 1'
#
loop_
_entity.id
_entity.type
_entity.pdbx_description
1 polymer ?
#
loop_
_entity_poly.entity_id
_entity_poly.type
_entity_poly.pdbx_seq_one_letter_code
_entity_poly.pdbx_strand_id
1 'polypeptide(L)'
;IKLPRILQGVFAAFGDLYLFKLSWKLTDRATAQWSLFCQVTSWFMFYCITRTLTNSMETVLVTVALYYYPWPKCKSTSLTKFLVFASLSVLVRPTAAIIWLLMCSWHLQQSSHNIFKILKQYFFIGSVMLVFSCIIDRWYYGDWILVQYNFIEFNVLKGGGSFYGTHPWHWYITQGYPVIMTSHLFPFVMGAWKARNKVLLFLIVWTIFFYSFLSHKEFRFLLPALPMSMHYCGVYFNSLCRKPRIKKKKLKKRSESKQTKTTSSSDSLVSSDGSTTPIIHQSTGTVHVIDGAIDESQEVDGAAEVTDNTQSSSPSSKSQSEDPFEKQQRKHKHNLTVAKYLVFILIGLNLIPAMYFGVLHQRGTTVVMKYLYDESLEKDMDVLFLMPCHSTPYYSYLHQNITMRFLTCEPNLKQEEDYIDEADIFYEDPEDWLKIEYKQQKRQLPSHLVYFNTLQFDISLFLSQSGYRQCGKFFHTHLPEGRTGSHVIVSCR
;
A
#
# COMPACT_ATOMS: atom_id res chain seq x y z
N ILE A 1 2.01 24.78 -5.22
CA ILE A 1 0.87 23.98 -4.67
C ILE A 1 0.52 22.69 -5.45
N LYS A 2 -0.15 22.68 -6.62
CA LYS A 2 -0.72 21.41 -7.19
C LYS A 2 0.30 20.42 -7.78
N LEU A 3 1.39 20.91 -8.40
CA LEU A 3 2.35 20.07 -9.14
C LEU A 3 2.97 18.92 -8.32
N PRO A 4 3.46 19.11 -7.08
CA PRO A 4 3.99 18.01 -6.26
C PRO A 4 2.98 16.88 -6.01
N ARG A 5 1.69 17.21 -5.86
CA ARG A 5 0.63 16.19 -5.65
C ARG A 5 0.40 15.36 -6.91
N ILE A 6 0.43 15.99 -8.09
CA ILE A 6 0.33 15.29 -9.38
C ILE A 6 1.53 14.36 -9.57
N LEU A 7 2.75 14.83 -9.26
CA LEU A 7 3.97 14.04 -9.35
C LEU A 7 3.94 12.81 -8.43
N GLN A 8 3.51 12.95 -7.18
CA GLN A 8 3.33 11.82 -6.27
C GLN A 8 2.23 10.85 -6.75
N GLY A 9 1.15 11.36 -7.35
CA GLY A 9 0.14 10.53 -8.01
C GLY A 9 0.70 9.67 -9.16
N VAL A 10 1.61 10.24 -9.97
CA VAL A 10 2.32 9.49 -11.02
C VAL A 10 3.25 8.43 -10.44
N PHE A 11 4.00 8.73 -9.37
CA PHE A 11 4.85 7.74 -8.70
C PHE A 11 4.02 6.61 -8.06
N ALA A 12 2.89 6.91 -7.42
CA ALA A 12 1.97 5.92 -6.88
C ALA A 12 1.45 4.98 -7.98
N ALA A 13 0.92 5.53 -9.08
CA ALA A 13 0.44 4.74 -10.22
C ALA A 13 1.55 3.88 -10.87
N PHE A 14 2.79 4.37 -10.88
CA PHE A 14 3.95 3.60 -11.31
C PHE A 14 4.24 2.43 -10.36
N GLY A 15 4.20 2.66 -9.03
CA GLY A 15 4.30 1.61 -8.02
C GLY A 15 3.25 0.52 -8.19
N ASP A 16 1.99 0.90 -8.36
CA ASP A 16 0.86 -0.01 -8.55
C ASP A 16 0.98 -0.85 -9.84
N LEU A 17 1.45 -0.23 -10.94
CA LEU A 17 1.77 -0.94 -12.18
C LEU A 17 2.87 -2.00 -11.97
N TYR A 18 3.90 -1.69 -11.18
CA TYR A 18 4.97 -2.64 -10.89
C TYR A 18 4.55 -3.71 -9.87
N LEU A 19 3.65 -3.42 -8.93
CA LEU A 19 3.01 -4.44 -8.08
C LEU A 19 2.19 -5.43 -8.92
N PHE A 20 1.42 -4.94 -9.90
CA PHE A 20 0.70 -5.80 -10.84
C PHE A 20 1.66 -6.70 -11.64
N LYS A 21 2.72 -6.12 -12.22
CA LYS A 21 3.74 -6.86 -12.97
C LYS A 21 4.48 -7.89 -12.10
N LEU A 22 4.85 -7.53 -10.86
CA LEU A 22 5.47 -8.43 -9.87
C LEU A 22 4.53 -9.59 -9.52
N SER A 23 3.26 -9.29 -9.21
CA SER A 23 2.28 -10.32 -8.86
C SER A 23 2.00 -11.30 -9.99
N TRP A 24 1.98 -10.82 -11.23
CA TRP A 24 1.84 -11.66 -12.42
C TRP A 24 3.10 -12.52 -12.62
N LYS A 25 4.29 -11.94 -12.50
CA LYS A 25 5.59 -12.65 -12.61
C LYS A 25 5.69 -13.78 -11.58
N LEU A 26 5.22 -13.57 -10.34
CA LEU A 26 5.35 -14.54 -9.25
C LEU A 26 4.28 -15.62 -9.19
N THR A 27 3.04 -15.35 -9.62
CA THR A 27 1.92 -16.29 -9.51
C THR A 27 1.12 -16.42 -10.81
N ASP A 28 0.15 -15.53 -11.07
CA ASP A 28 -0.66 -15.53 -12.29
C ASP A 28 -1.38 -14.18 -12.49
N ARG A 29 -1.97 -13.96 -13.68
CA ARG A 29 -2.64 -12.70 -14.03
C ARG A 29 -3.87 -12.40 -13.16
N ALA A 30 -4.61 -13.42 -12.73
CA ALA A 30 -5.80 -13.23 -11.90
C ALA A 30 -5.41 -12.78 -10.48
N THR A 31 -4.36 -13.38 -9.92
CA THR A 31 -3.70 -12.93 -8.68
C THR A 31 -3.30 -11.46 -8.80
N ALA A 32 -2.63 -11.07 -9.89
CA ALA A 32 -2.20 -9.69 -10.10
C ALA A 32 -3.34 -8.68 -10.14
N GLN A 33 -4.47 -9.02 -10.78
CA GLN A 33 -5.67 -8.19 -10.78
C GLN A 33 -6.25 -8.00 -9.37
N TRP A 34 -6.31 -9.09 -8.58
CA TRP A 34 -6.77 -9.00 -7.19
C TRP A 34 -5.77 -8.30 -6.26
N SER A 35 -4.45 -8.42 -6.48
CA SER A 35 -3.43 -7.66 -5.75
C SER A 35 -3.59 -6.17 -5.98
N LEU A 36 -3.76 -5.76 -7.25
CA LEU A 36 -3.97 -4.36 -7.63
C LEU A 36 -5.27 -3.82 -7.04
N PHE A 37 -6.35 -4.61 -7.08
CA PHE A 37 -7.61 -4.26 -6.41
C PHE A 37 -7.41 -4.00 -4.91
N CYS A 38 -6.76 -4.92 -4.19
CA CYS A 38 -6.50 -4.77 -2.75
C CYS A 38 -5.63 -3.54 -2.44
N GLN A 39 -4.64 -3.26 -3.28
CA GLN A 39 -3.76 -2.10 -3.19
C GLN A 39 -4.52 -0.78 -3.34
N VAL A 40 -5.28 -0.57 -4.43
CA VAL A 40 -6.01 0.69 -4.66
C VAL A 40 -7.22 0.86 -3.73
N THR A 41 -7.73 -0.24 -3.15
CA THR A 41 -8.77 -0.18 -2.11
C THR A 41 -8.22 -0.10 -0.70
N SER A 42 -6.91 -0.09 -0.45
CA SER A 42 -6.37 0.07 0.90
C SER A 42 -6.40 1.54 1.32
N TRP A 43 -7.13 1.86 2.40
CA TRP A 43 -7.26 3.24 2.88
C TRP A 43 -5.90 3.83 3.28
N PHE A 44 -5.02 3.01 3.87
CA PHE A 44 -3.70 3.44 4.32
C PHE A 44 -2.74 3.67 3.14
N MET A 45 -2.80 2.81 2.11
CA MET A 45 -2.07 3.07 0.86
C MET A 45 -2.51 4.40 0.25
N PHE A 46 -3.82 4.61 0.05
CA PHE A 46 -4.37 5.84 -0.52
C PHE A 46 -3.94 7.09 0.27
N TYR A 47 -4.02 7.01 1.60
CA TYR A 47 -3.64 8.07 2.54
C TYR A 47 -2.15 8.43 2.49
N CYS A 48 -1.25 7.45 2.40
CA CYS A 48 0.20 7.67 2.45
C CYS A 48 0.86 7.88 1.09
N ILE A 49 0.58 7.03 0.08
CA ILE A 49 1.43 6.90 -1.12
C ILE A 49 1.44 8.15 -2.00
N THR A 50 0.38 8.96 -1.92
CA THR A 50 0.20 10.22 -2.67
C THR A 50 0.77 11.43 -1.93
N ARG A 51 1.23 11.28 -0.68
CA ARG A 51 1.91 12.33 0.10
C ARG A 51 3.40 12.36 -0.23
N THR A 52 4.00 13.55 -0.11
CA THR A 52 5.43 13.82 -0.31
C THR A 52 6.28 13.27 0.85
N LEU A 53 6.26 11.95 1.04
CA LEU A 53 7.00 11.23 2.06
C LEU A 53 8.12 10.42 1.41
N THR A 54 9.30 10.35 2.03
CA THR A 54 10.39 9.47 1.57
C THR A 54 9.97 7.99 1.59
N ASN A 55 9.11 7.60 2.53
CA ASN A 55 8.49 6.26 2.56
C ASN A 55 7.67 5.92 1.31
N SER A 56 7.00 6.90 0.70
CA SER A 56 6.23 6.69 -0.53
C SER A 56 7.17 6.33 -1.69
N MET A 57 8.27 7.08 -1.83
CA MET A 57 9.28 6.83 -2.85
C MET A 57 10.05 5.52 -2.59
N GLU A 58 10.43 5.24 -1.34
CA GLU A 58 11.00 3.95 -0.91
C GLU A 58 10.09 2.78 -1.32
N THR A 59 8.78 2.87 -1.04
CA THR A 59 7.79 1.83 -1.36
C THR A 59 7.70 1.56 -2.87
N VAL A 60 7.67 2.62 -3.68
CA VAL A 60 7.65 2.51 -5.16
C VAL A 60 8.95 1.86 -5.65
N LEU A 61 10.11 2.36 -5.20
CA LEU A 61 11.42 1.86 -5.62
C LEU A 61 11.65 0.40 -5.21
N VAL A 62 11.26 0.01 -3.99
CA VAL A 62 11.31 -1.38 -3.52
C VAL A 62 10.44 -2.29 -4.37
N THR A 63 9.21 -1.87 -4.68
CA THR A 63 8.29 -2.64 -5.55
C THR A 63 8.85 -2.83 -6.96
N VAL A 64 9.44 -1.78 -7.54
CA VAL A 64 10.08 -1.81 -8.87
C VAL A 64 11.33 -2.69 -8.87
N ALA A 65 12.19 -2.58 -7.84
CA ALA A 65 13.38 -3.41 -7.68
C ALA A 65 13.02 -4.90 -7.50
N LEU A 66 12.01 -5.22 -6.67
CA LEU A 66 11.51 -6.59 -6.51
C LEU A 66 10.97 -7.19 -7.82
N TYR A 67 10.40 -6.39 -8.73
CA TYR A 67 10.04 -6.85 -10.06
C TYR A 67 11.27 -7.21 -10.92
N TYR A 68 12.34 -6.40 -10.87
CA TYR A 68 13.59 -6.66 -11.61
C TYR A 68 14.48 -7.73 -10.95
N TYR A 69 14.22 -8.09 -9.70
CA TYR A 69 14.97 -9.13 -8.98
C TYR A 69 15.04 -10.48 -9.76
N PRO A 70 16.20 -11.17 -9.74
CA PRO A 70 16.43 -12.43 -10.45
C PRO A 70 15.78 -13.64 -9.73
N TRP A 71 14.45 -13.74 -9.81
CA TRP A 71 13.68 -14.86 -9.23
C TRP A 71 13.98 -16.21 -9.92
N PRO A 72 14.37 -17.28 -9.19
CA PRO A 72 14.87 -18.54 -9.77
C PRO A 72 13.98 -19.27 -10.79
N LYS A 73 12.67 -19.07 -10.72
CA LYS A 73 11.67 -19.75 -11.57
C LYS A 73 11.03 -18.82 -12.61
N CYS A 74 11.55 -17.60 -12.75
CA CYS A 74 11.05 -16.59 -13.67
C CYS A 74 12.05 -16.34 -14.79
N LYS A 75 11.60 -15.77 -15.91
CA LYS A 75 12.53 -15.25 -16.93
C LYS A 75 13.44 -14.20 -16.29
N SER A 76 14.75 -14.33 -16.56
CA SER A 76 15.76 -13.42 -16.03
C SER A 76 15.46 -11.98 -16.45
N THR A 77 15.57 -11.07 -15.50
CA THR A 77 15.39 -9.63 -15.68
C THR A 77 16.73 -8.91 -15.55
N SER A 78 16.81 -7.66 -16.01
CA SER A 78 18.06 -6.90 -15.96
C SER A 78 18.55 -6.70 -14.52
N LEU A 79 19.65 -7.37 -14.17
CA LEU A 79 20.31 -7.27 -12.86
C LEU A 79 20.76 -5.81 -12.58
N THR A 80 21.21 -5.09 -13.60
CA THR A 80 21.55 -3.67 -13.52
C THR A 80 20.35 -2.83 -13.08
N LYS A 81 19.15 -3.05 -13.66
CA LYS A 81 17.95 -2.32 -13.25
C LYS A 81 17.55 -2.64 -11.81
N PHE A 82 17.62 -3.91 -11.40
CA PHE A 82 17.41 -4.29 -10.00
C PHE A 82 18.34 -3.51 -9.06
N LEU A 83 19.64 -3.50 -9.35
CA LEU A 83 20.64 -2.85 -8.48
C LEU A 83 20.47 -1.33 -8.44
N VAL A 84 20.22 -0.67 -9.57
CA VAL A 84 19.95 0.78 -9.59
C VAL A 84 18.74 1.15 -8.74
N PHE A 85 17.60 0.46 -8.88
CA PHE A 85 16.41 0.75 -8.07
C PHE A 85 16.58 0.37 -6.59
N ALA A 86 17.30 -0.72 -6.29
CA ALA A 86 17.63 -1.11 -4.92
C ALA A 86 18.54 -0.06 -4.25
N SER A 87 19.67 0.30 -4.88
CA SER A 87 20.56 1.36 -4.38
C SER A 87 19.84 2.69 -4.22
N LEU A 88 19.02 3.11 -5.20
CA LEU A 88 18.26 4.35 -5.10
C LEU A 88 17.28 4.35 -3.91
N SER A 89 16.64 3.20 -3.60
CA SER A 89 15.79 3.12 -2.40
C SER A 89 16.58 3.30 -1.10
N VAL A 90 17.82 2.82 -1.02
CA VAL A 90 18.71 2.99 0.15
C VAL A 90 19.22 4.42 0.27
N LEU A 91 19.52 5.09 -0.86
CA LEU A 91 19.92 6.51 -0.83
C LEU A 91 18.77 7.42 -0.38
N VAL A 92 17.56 7.19 -0.89
CA VAL A 92 16.34 7.91 -0.49
C VAL A 92 15.96 7.60 0.95
N ARG A 93 16.20 6.37 1.42
CA ARG A 93 15.96 5.97 2.80
C ARG A 93 16.87 4.80 3.24
N PRO A 94 17.88 5.03 4.10
CA PRO A 94 18.82 3.99 4.50
C PRO A 94 18.18 2.74 5.14
N THR A 95 16.99 2.86 5.73
CA THR A 95 16.23 1.72 6.28
C THR A 95 15.92 0.63 5.25
N ALA A 96 15.81 0.97 3.96
CA ALA A 96 15.62 0.00 2.88
C ALA A 96 16.79 -1.01 2.77
N ALA A 97 17.97 -0.72 3.33
CA ALA A 97 19.09 -1.65 3.36
C ALA A 97 18.74 -2.98 4.07
N ILE A 98 17.83 -2.95 5.05
CA ILE A 98 17.36 -4.14 5.77
C ILE A 98 16.61 -5.11 4.82
N ILE A 99 15.81 -4.58 3.89
CA ILE A 99 15.09 -5.36 2.87
C ILE A 99 16.11 -6.02 1.92
N TRP A 100 17.11 -5.24 1.47
CA TRP A 100 18.10 -5.73 0.51
C TRP A 100 19.13 -6.66 1.12
N LEU A 101 19.48 -6.53 2.41
CA LEU A 101 20.39 -7.45 3.09
C LEU A 101 19.92 -8.90 2.95
N LEU A 102 18.63 -9.15 3.18
CA LEU A 102 18.02 -10.47 3.00
C LEU A 102 17.99 -10.90 1.52
N MET A 103 17.44 -10.06 0.64
CA MET A 103 17.25 -10.42 -0.78
C MET A 103 18.57 -10.60 -1.54
N CYS A 104 19.58 -9.78 -1.26
CA CYS A 104 20.91 -9.90 -1.83
C CYS A 104 21.64 -11.14 -1.30
N SER A 105 21.55 -11.44 0.00
CA SER A 105 22.11 -12.67 0.57
C SER A 105 21.52 -13.91 -0.09
N TRP A 106 20.20 -13.93 -0.30
CA TRP A 106 19.51 -15.03 -0.98
C TRP A 106 19.94 -15.18 -2.45
N HIS A 107 20.11 -14.08 -3.19
CA HIS A 107 20.62 -14.11 -4.57
C HIS A 107 22.05 -14.67 -4.66
N LEU A 108 22.94 -14.25 -3.74
CA LEU A 108 24.33 -14.71 -3.70
C LEU A 108 24.42 -16.20 -3.36
N GLN A 109 23.62 -16.69 -2.42
CA GLN A 109 23.51 -18.12 -2.08
C GLN A 109 23.08 -18.96 -3.30
N GLN A 110 22.12 -18.48 -4.09
CA GLN A 110 21.63 -19.16 -5.30
C GLN A 110 22.63 -19.13 -6.46
N SER A 111 23.51 -18.12 -6.48
CA SER A 111 24.45 -17.87 -7.57
C SER A 111 25.89 -18.11 -7.14
N SER A 112 26.11 -19.09 -6.26
CA SER A 112 27.41 -19.42 -5.63
C SER A 112 28.57 -19.49 -6.65
N HIS A 113 28.37 -20.17 -7.79
CA HIS A 113 29.36 -20.27 -8.86
C HIS A 113 29.77 -18.93 -9.51
N ASN A 114 28.95 -17.89 -9.40
CA ASN A 114 29.18 -16.56 -9.98
C ASN A 114 29.34 -15.47 -8.91
N ILE A 115 29.53 -15.83 -7.64
CA ILE A 115 29.45 -14.91 -6.50
C ILE A 115 30.37 -13.69 -6.65
N PHE A 116 31.63 -13.87 -7.05
CA PHE A 116 32.59 -12.78 -7.27
C PHE A 116 32.17 -11.82 -8.39
N LYS A 117 31.60 -12.33 -9.48
CA LYS A 117 31.11 -11.52 -10.61
C LYS A 117 29.91 -10.65 -10.17
N ILE A 118 29.01 -11.23 -9.39
CA ILE A 118 27.83 -10.54 -8.86
C ILE A 118 28.24 -9.50 -7.82
N LEU A 119 29.12 -9.85 -6.87
CA LEU A 119 29.67 -8.91 -5.88
C LEU A 119 30.40 -7.73 -6.55
N LYS A 120 31.21 -7.97 -7.59
CA LYS A 120 31.85 -6.89 -8.37
C LYS A 120 30.82 -5.95 -9.01
N GLN A 121 29.70 -6.48 -9.52
CA GLN A 121 28.63 -5.67 -10.09
C GLN A 121 27.82 -4.92 -9.01
N TYR A 122 27.60 -5.52 -7.85
CA TYR A 122 26.97 -4.88 -6.69
C TYR A 122 27.80 -3.70 -6.21
N PHE A 123 29.10 -3.92 -6.00
CA PHE A 123 30.04 -2.88 -5.60
C PHE A 123 30.10 -1.76 -6.63
N PHE A 124 30.29 -2.08 -7.91
CA PHE A 124 30.37 -1.08 -8.97
C PHE A 124 29.12 -0.18 -9.06
N ILE A 125 27.92 -0.77 -9.11
CA ILE A 125 26.67 0.01 -9.20
C ILE A 125 26.40 0.76 -7.90
N GLY A 126 26.65 0.15 -6.74
CA GLY A 126 26.52 0.79 -5.44
C GLY A 126 27.41 2.02 -5.30
N SER A 127 28.70 1.91 -5.66
CA SER A 127 29.65 3.02 -5.63
C SER A 127 29.28 4.14 -6.61
N VAL A 128 28.88 3.81 -7.85
CA VAL A 128 28.42 4.83 -8.82
C VAL A 128 27.20 5.59 -8.29
N MET A 129 26.23 4.88 -7.72
CA MET A 129 25.04 5.49 -7.13
C MET A 129 25.36 6.33 -5.89
N LEU A 130 26.32 5.91 -5.06
CA LEU A 130 26.74 6.65 -3.87
C LEU A 130 27.50 7.94 -4.25
N VAL A 131 28.43 7.87 -5.21
CA VAL A 131 29.14 9.06 -5.74
C VAL A 131 28.14 10.05 -6.33
N PHE A 132 27.10 9.57 -7.03
CA PHE A 132 26.03 10.43 -7.52
C PHE A 132 25.24 11.13 -6.40
N SER A 133 24.98 10.44 -5.27
CA SER A 133 24.42 11.10 -4.07
C SER A 133 25.36 12.20 -3.58
N CYS A 134 26.64 11.87 -3.31
CA CYS A 134 27.60 12.84 -2.78
C CYS A 134 27.77 14.08 -3.66
N ILE A 135 27.63 13.96 -4.99
CA ILE A 135 27.65 15.10 -5.92
C ILE A 135 26.40 15.98 -5.76
N ILE A 136 25.20 15.38 -5.62
CA ILE A 136 23.97 16.11 -5.33
C ILE A 136 24.07 16.80 -3.96
N ASP A 137 24.51 16.05 -2.94
CA ASP A 137 24.67 16.55 -1.57
C ASP A 137 25.67 17.72 -1.54
N ARG A 138 26.81 17.63 -2.25
CA ARG A 138 27.77 18.74 -2.43
C ARG A 138 27.17 19.95 -3.15
N TRP A 139 26.30 19.74 -4.12
CA TRP A 139 25.66 20.85 -4.85
C TRP A 139 24.63 21.59 -4.00
N TYR A 140 23.87 20.90 -3.15
CA TYR A 140 22.84 21.49 -2.29
C TYR A 140 23.38 22.06 -0.98
N TYR A 141 24.26 21.33 -0.28
CA TYR A 141 24.78 21.75 1.02
C TYR A 141 26.04 22.63 0.92
N GLY A 142 26.67 22.71 -0.26
CA GLY A 142 27.96 23.37 -0.43
C GLY A 142 29.15 22.59 0.11
N ASP A 143 28.92 21.53 0.89
CA ASP A 143 29.93 20.68 1.52
C ASP A 143 29.87 19.20 1.12
N TRP A 144 31.00 18.50 1.21
CA TRP A 144 31.06 17.06 0.90
C TRP A 144 30.47 16.25 2.05
N ILE A 145 29.16 16.04 2.02
CA ILE A 145 28.41 15.35 3.07
C ILE A 145 27.97 13.97 2.59
N LEU A 146 28.19 12.94 3.43
CA LEU A 146 27.70 11.59 3.22
C LEU A 146 26.43 11.36 4.05
N VAL A 147 25.27 11.77 3.52
CA VAL A 147 23.99 11.79 4.24
C VAL A 147 23.63 10.43 4.86
N GLN A 148 23.96 9.33 4.18
CA GLN A 148 23.66 7.98 4.66
C GLN A 148 24.54 7.57 5.86
N TYR A 149 25.76 8.10 5.98
CA TYR A 149 26.59 7.92 7.17
C TYR A 149 26.04 8.73 8.35
N ASN A 150 25.75 10.02 8.14
CA ASN A 150 25.17 10.90 9.16
C ASN A 150 23.84 10.34 9.71
N PHE A 151 23.02 9.72 8.85
CA PHE A 151 21.81 9.02 9.27
C PHE A 151 22.11 7.87 10.25
N ILE A 152 23.11 7.03 9.96
CA ILE A 152 23.51 5.91 10.82
C ILE A 152 24.10 6.44 12.13
N GLU A 153 24.98 7.44 12.07
CA GLU A 153 25.56 8.07 13.24
C GLU A 153 24.49 8.63 14.17
N PHE A 154 23.55 9.43 13.66
CA PHE A 154 22.49 10.03 14.46
C PHE A 154 21.50 8.98 15.00
N ASN A 155 20.93 8.13 14.13
CA ASN A 155 19.81 7.27 14.51
C ASN A 155 20.23 5.96 15.19
N VAL A 156 21.39 5.40 14.82
CA VAL A 156 21.83 4.06 15.26
C VAL A 156 22.94 4.15 16.30
N LEU A 157 23.95 5.01 16.10
CA LEU A 157 25.10 5.10 17.03
C LEU A 157 24.79 6.02 18.22
N LYS A 158 24.22 7.21 17.98
CA LYS A 158 23.85 8.18 19.01
C LYS A 158 22.43 8.00 19.57
N GLY A 159 21.65 7.09 18.98
CA GLY A 159 20.29 6.76 19.43
C GLY A 159 19.25 7.88 19.24
N GLY A 160 19.57 8.96 18.52
CA GLY A 160 18.79 10.20 18.43
C GLY A 160 17.35 10.07 17.88
N GLY A 161 16.98 8.88 17.39
CA GLY A 161 15.56 8.57 17.16
C GLY A 161 14.72 8.63 18.44
N SER A 162 15.27 8.35 19.63
CA SER A 162 14.51 8.32 20.89
C SER A 162 13.88 9.66 21.28
N PHE A 163 14.48 10.80 20.85
CA PHE A 163 13.95 12.14 21.12
C PHE A 163 12.55 12.37 20.51
N TYR A 164 12.17 11.62 19.48
CA TYR A 164 10.87 11.74 18.81
C TYR A 164 9.79 10.82 19.44
N GLY A 165 10.00 10.39 20.69
CA GLY A 165 9.14 9.44 21.39
C GLY A 165 9.42 7.99 21.01
N THR A 166 9.15 7.07 21.94
CA THR A 166 9.49 5.64 21.79
C THR A 166 8.28 4.72 21.98
N HIS A 167 8.36 3.54 21.38
CA HIS A 167 7.33 2.51 21.51
C HIS A 167 7.95 1.14 21.82
N PRO A 168 7.27 0.25 22.58
CA PRO A 168 7.74 -1.10 22.87
C PRO A 168 8.12 -1.90 21.62
N TRP A 169 9.03 -2.87 21.75
CA TRP A 169 9.51 -3.65 20.61
C TRP A 169 8.37 -4.37 19.85
N HIS A 170 7.37 -4.88 20.57
CA HIS A 170 6.24 -5.60 19.99
C HIS A 170 5.23 -4.69 19.27
N TRP A 171 5.37 -3.37 19.33
CA TRP A 171 4.35 -2.42 18.86
C TRP A 171 3.94 -2.63 17.39
N TYR A 172 4.89 -2.86 16.48
CA TYR A 172 4.57 -3.16 15.08
C TYR A 172 3.82 -4.48 14.90
N ILE A 173 4.02 -5.47 15.77
CA ILE A 173 3.35 -6.78 15.70
C ILE A 173 1.93 -6.67 16.26
N THR A 174 1.77 -5.98 17.41
CA THR A 174 0.50 -5.91 18.14
C THR A 174 -0.44 -4.80 17.69
N GLN A 175 0.09 -3.69 17.18
CA GLN A 175 -0.69 -2.49 16.83
C GLN A 175 -0.37 -1.99 15.41
N GLY A 176 0.90 -1.70 15.12
CA GLY A 176 1.34 -1.06 13.88
C GLY A 176 0.87 -1.76 12.60
N TYR A 177 1.29 -3.01 12.40
CA TYR A 177 0.96 -3.80 11.22
C TYR A 177 -0.54 -4.21 11.16
N PRO A 178 -1.20 -4.61 12.27
CA PRO A 178 -2.65 -4.79 12.28
C PRO A 178 -3.45 -3.55 11.85
N VAL A 179 -3.07 -2.35 12.29
CA VAL A 179 -3.77 -1.10 11.95
C VAL A 179 -3.59 -0.70 10.49
N ILE A 180 -2.39 -0.78 9.93
CA ILE A 180 -2.20 -0.44 8.50
C ILE A 180 -2.84 -1.47 7.55
N MET A 181 -2.94 -2.73 7.98
CA MET A 181 -3.62 -3.78 7.21
C MET A 181 -5.14 -3.79 7.39
N THR A 182 -5.66 -3.42 8.58
CA THR A 182 -7.09 -3.43 8.97
C THR A 182 -7.90 -4.56 8.30
N SER A 183 -8.76 -4.21 7.34
CA SER A 183 -9.70 -5.13 6.69
C SER A 183 -9.01 -6.07 5.68
N HIS A 184 -7.82 -5.71 5.18
CA HIS A 184 -6.96 -6.57 4.36
C HIS A 184 -6.15 -7.59 5.18
N LEU A 185 -6.13 -7.49 6.52
CA LEU A 185 -5.38 -8.43 7.38
C LEU A 185 -5.87 -9.88 7.22
N PHE A 186 -7.18 -10.12 7.20
CA PHE A 186 -7.74 -11.46 7.02
C PHE A 186 -7.45 -12.05 5.62
N PRO A 187 -7.71 -11.33 4.49
CA PRO A 187 -7.26 -11.76 3.17
C PRO A 187 -5.74 -12.02 3.09
N PHE A 188 -4.92 -11.20 3.74
CA PHE A 188 -3.47 -11.39 3.80
C PHE A 188 -3.09 -12.71 4.47
N VAL A 189 -3.56 -12.96 5.70
CA VAL A 189 -3.24 -14.19 6.45
C VAL A 189 -3.71 -15.44 5.70
N MET A 190 -4.96 -15.44 5.21
CA MET A 190 -5.51 -16.57 4.47
C MET A 190 -4.84 -16.78 3.11
N GLY A 191 -4.32 -15.70 2.50
CA GLY A 191 -3.54 -15.73 1.27
C GLY A 191 -2.13 -16.28 1.49
N ALA A 192 -1.44 -15.80 2.51
CA ALA A 192 -0.12 -16.26 2.94
C ALA A 192 -0.11 -17.75 3.31
N TRP A 193 -1.18 -18.24 3.95
CA TRP A 193 -1.36 -19.67 4.24
C TRP A 193 -1.52 -20.52 2.96
N LYS A 194 -2.31 -20.06 1.99
CA LYS A 194 -2.57 -20.76 0.71
C LYS A 194 -1.45 -20.61 -0.32
N ALA A 195 -0.56 -19.63 -0.16
CA ALA A 195 0.46 -19.31 -1.15
C ALA A 195 1.54 -20.38 -1.26
N ARG A 196 1.92 -20.69 -2.51
CA ARG A 196 3.03 -21.60 -2.82
C ARG A 196 4.40 -20.96 -2.65
N ASN A 197 4.50 -19.65 -2.90
CA ASN A 197 5.72 -18.88 -2.74
C ASN A 197 5.61 -18.02 -1.47
N LYS A 198 6.46 -18.29 -0.49
CA LYS A 198 6.51 -17.59 0.80
C LYS A 198 7.70 -16.66 0.95
N VAL A 199 8.46 -16.38 -0.13
CA VAL A 199 9.64 -15.50 -0.04
C VAL A 199 9.25 -14.07 0.32
N LEU A 200 8.19 -13.51 -0.30
CA LEU A 200 7.70 -12.18 0.09
C LEU A 200 7.15 -12.15 1.52
N LEU A 201 6.54 -13.25 1.99
CA LEU A 201 6.08 -13.37 3.39
C LEU A 201 7.27 -13.32 4.37
N PHE A 202 8.36 -14.04 4.06
CA PHE A 202 9.57 -13.99 4.86
C PHE A 202 10.19 -12.58 4.87
N LEU A 203 10.16 -11.88 3.73
CA LEU A 203 10.64 -10.49 3.63
C LEU A 203 9.77 -9.50 4.44
N ILE A 204 8.45 -9.66 4.46
CA ILE A 204 7.54 -8.88 5.32
C ILE A 204 7.89 -9.12 6.81
N VAL A 205 7.97 -10.38 7.23
CA VAL A 205 8.28 -10.75 8.63
C VAL A 205 9.66 -10.22 9.04
N TRP A 206 10.67 -10.35 8.18
CA TRP A 206 12.01 -9.80 8.38
C TRP A 206 12.00 -8.28 8.57
N THR A 207 11.29 -7.56 7.70
CA THR A 207 11.19 -6.09 7.78
C THR A 207 10.53 -5.65 9.09
N ILE A 208 9.41 -6.28 9.46
CA ILE A 208 8.71 -6.00 10.72
C ILE A 208 9.61 -6.30 11.92
N PHE A 209 10.30 -7.46 11.93
CA PHE A 209 11.18 -7.86 13.01
C PHE A 209 12.32 -6.87 13.25
N PHE A 210 13.06 -6.47 12.21
CA PHE A 210 14.15 -5.51 12.38
C PHE A 210 13.66 -4.11 12.71
N TYR A 211 12.56 -3.64 12.11
CA TYR A 211 12.01 -2.32 12.43
C TYR A 211 11.45 -2.28 13.87
N SER A 212 11.02 -3.42 14.43
CA SER A 212 10.60 -3.54 15.83
C SER A 212 11.68 -3.16 16.85
N PHE A 213 12.97 -3.23 16.51
CA PHE A 213 14.06 -2.80 17.39
C PHE A 213 14.41 -1.30 17.31
N LEU A 214 13.81 -0.55 16.38
CA LEU A 214 13.96 0.92 16.35
C LEU A 214 13.25 1.53 17.56
N SER A 215 13.89 2.49 18.24
CA SER A 215 13.32 3.16 19.42
C SER A 215 12.01 3.89 19.05
N HIS A 216 12.11 4.79 18.07
CA HIS A 216 10.99 5.48 17.45
C HIS A 216 10.34 4.63 16.35
N LYS A 217 9.00 4.67 16.29
CA LYS A 217 8.19 3.85 15.38
C LYS A 217 7.03 4.66 14.82
N GLU A 218 6.73 4.50 13.53
CA GLU A 218 5.59 5.13 12.89
C GLU A 218 4.91 4.15 11.92
N PHE A 219 3.58 4.25 11.78
CA PHE A 219 2.82 3.44 10.80
C PHE A 219 3.39 3.56 9.37
N ARG A 220 3.82 4.75 8.95
CA ARG A 220 4.37 5.00 7.59
C ARG A 220 5.70 4.29 7.33
N PHE A 221 6.45 3.86 8.35
CA PHE A 221 7.72 3.16 8.13
C PHE A 221 7.51 1.76 7.55
N LEU A 222 6.36 1.13 7.81
CA LEU A 222 6.00 -0.16 7.23
C LEU A 222 5.39 -0.08 5.82
N LEU A 223 5.31 1.11 5.20
CA LEU A 223 4.71 1.29 3.87
C LEU A 223 5.32 0.37 2.77
N PRO A 224 6.65 0.11 2.74
CA PRO A 224 7.26 -0.82 1.77
C PRO A 224 6.77 -2.27 1.91
N ALA A 225 6.23 -2.67 3.07
CA ALA A 225 5.69 -4.01 3.28
C ALA A 225 4.34 -4.20 2.57
N LEU A 226 3.51 -3.16 2.49
CA LEU A 226 2.11 -3.29 2.04
C LEU A 226 1.95 -3.87 0.63
N PRO A 227 2.68 -3.44 -0.42
CA PRO A 227 2.55 -4.04 -1.75
C PRO A 227 2.79 -5.56 -1.74
N MET A 228 3.72 -6.05 -0.92
CA MET A 228 3.96 -7.48 -0.73
C MET A 228 2.80 -8.15 0.02
N SER A 229 2.19 -7.49 0.99
CA SER A 229 0.99 -7.97 1.69
C SER A 229 -0.21 -8.05 0.75
N MET A 230 -0.41 -7.05 -0.12
CA MET A 230 -1.48 -7.04 -1.13
C MET A 230 -1.31 -8.15 -2.17
N HIS A 231 -0.08 -8.60 -2.46
CA HIS A 231 0.14 -9.80 -3.26
C HIS A 231 -0.56 -11.04 -2.64
N TYR A 232 -0.42 -11.24 -1.33
CA TYR A 232 -1.06 -12.35 -0.63
C TYR A 232 -2.58 -12.20 -0.55
N CYS A 233 -3.10 -10.99 -0.33
CA CYS A 233 -4.53 -10.70 -0.48
C CYS A 233 -5.05 -11.14 -1.87
N GLY A 234 -4.29 -10.82 -2.93
CA GLY A 234 -4.57 -11.25 -4.30
C GLY A 234 -4.61 -12.77 -4.48
N VAL A 235 -3.68 -13.50 -3.84
CA VAL A 235 -3.67 -14.98 -3.83
C VAL A 235 -4.93 -15.54 -3.15
N TYR A 236 -5.39 -14.92 -2.07
CA TYR A 236 -6.62 -15.35 -1.39
C TYR A 236 -7.85 -15.19 -2.28
N PHE A 237 -8.08 -14.00 -2.86
CA PHE A 237 -9.23 -13.76 -3.74
C PHE A 237 -9.21 -14.63 -5.01
N ASN A 238 -8.05 -14.79 -5.64
CA ASN A 238 -7.89 -15.75 -6.75
C ASN A 238 -8.28 -17.18 -6.31
N SER A 239 -7.90 -17.61 -5.10
CA SER A 239 -8.26 -18.95 -4.59
C SER A 239 -9.78 -19.16 -4.38
N LEU A 240 -10.56 -18.10 -4.15
CA LEU A 240 -12.02 -18.16 -4.06
C LEU A 240 -12.66 -18.18 -5.46
N CYS A 241 -12.21 -17.28 -6.33
CA CYS A 241 -12.79 -17.05 -7.66
C CYS A 241 -12.38 -18.08 -8.72
N ARG A 242 -11.31 -18.86 -8.48
CA ARG A 242 -10.79 -19.84 -9.44
C ARG A 242 -11.73 -21.03 -9.62
N LYS A 243 -12.18 -21.24 -10.86
CA LYS A 243 -12.98 -22.41 -11.26
C LYS A 243 -12.25 -23.73 -10.92
N PRO A 244 -12.97 -24.76 -10.43
CA PRO A 244 -12.40 -26.07 -10.17
C PRO A 244 -11.83 -26.70 -11.45
N ARG A 245 -10.65 -27.32 -11.36
CA ARG A 245 -10.08 -28.08 -12.48
C ARG A 245 -10.74 -29.45 -12.57
N ILE A 246 -11.71 -29.58 -13.45
CA ILE A 246 -12.31 -30.87 -13.83
C ILE A 246 -11.22 -31.73 -14.47
N LYS A 247 -10.74 -32.76 -13.76
CA LYS A 247 -9.93 -33.82 -14.39
C LYS A 247 -10.89 -34.65 -15.25
N LYS A 248 -10.73 -34.62 -16.58
CA LYS A 248 -11.41 -35.52 -17.53
C LYS A 248 -10.93 -36.99 -17.37
N LYS A 249 -11.09 -37.58 -16.19
CA LYS A 249 -10.79 -39.00 -15.88
C LYS A 249 -12.09 -39.75 -15.53
N LYS A 250 -13.01 -39.89 -16.51
CA LYS A 250 -14.03 -40.97 -16.54
C LYS A 250 -14.91 -41.09 -17.80
N LEU A 251 -14.75 -40.25 -18.83
CA LEU A 251 -15.55 -40.39 -20.08
C LEU A 251 -15.02 -41.47 -21.06
N LYS A 252 -13.71 -41.75 -21.11
CA LYS A 252 -13.15 -42.75 -22.06
C LYS A 252 -13.61 -44.19 -21.77
N LYS A 253 -13.88 -44.52 -20.49
CA LYS A 253 -14.31 -45.87 -20.08
C LYS A 253 -15.77 -46.21 -20.41
N ARG A 254 -16.56 -45.29 -20.99
CA ARG A 254 -17.95 -45.54 -21.40
C ARG A 254 -18.15 -45.66 -22.92
N SER A 255 -17.17 -45.22 -23.74
CA SER A 255 -17.15 -45.50 -25.19
C SER A 255 -16.48 -46.84 -25.50
N GLU A 256 -15.36 -47.17 -24.84
CA GLU A 256 -14.60 -48.42 -25.06
C GLU A 256 -15.39 -49.69 -24.68
N SER A 257 -16.46 -49.58 -23.87
CA SER A 257 -17.34 -50.72 -23.53
C SER A 257 -18.43 -51.01 -24.58
N LYS A 258 -18.57 -50.17 -25.62
CA LYS A 258 -19.59 -50.36 -26.68
C LYS A 258 -19.00 -50.79 -28.04
N GLN A 259 -17.68 -50.96 -28.15
CA GLN A 259 -17.00 -51.15 -29.43
C GLN A 259 -16.17 -52.44 -29.53
N THR A 260 -16.34 -53.38 -28.57
CA THR A 260 -15.61 -54.66 -28.52
C THR A 260 -16.55 -55.86 -28.65
N LYS A 261 -17.52 -55.77 -29.57
CA LYS A 261 -18.43 -56.88 -29.93
C LYS A 261 -18.83 -56.87 -31.41
N THR A 262 -17.84 -56.75 -32.31
CA THR A 262 -18.00 -57.14 -33.73
C THR A 262 -16.66 -57.45 -34.40
N THR A 263 -16.72 -58.41 -35.31
CA THR A 263 -15.76 -58.72 -36.41
C THR A 263 -14.32 -59.12 -36.05
N SER A 264 -14.06 -60.38 -36.36
CA SER A 264 -12.77 -61.05 -36.50
C SER A 264 -12.07 -60.77 -37.84
N SER A 265 -10.93 -61.46 -38.02
CA SER A 265 -10.30 -61.91 -39.28
C SER A 265 -9.41 -60.94 -40.10
N SER A 266 -8.16 -61.39 -40.23
CA SER A 266 -7.30 -61.35 -41.44
C SER A 266 -6.37 -60.15 -41.73
N ASP A 267 -5.11 -60.37 -41.32
CA ASP A 267 -3.89 -60.40 -42.17
C ASP A 267 -3.22 -59.16 -42.79
N SER A 268 -1.90 -59.16 -42.55
CA SER A 268 -0.76 -58.79 -43.42
C SER A 268 -0.14 -57.38 -43.42
N LEU A 269 1.11 -57.37 -42.93
CA LEU A 269 2.34 -56.80 -43.52
C LEU A 269 2.56 -55.25 -43.68
N VAL A 270 3.36 -54.72 -42.74
CA VAL A 270 4.75 -54.20 -42.94
C VAL A 270 5.01 -52.95 -43.84
N SER A 271 5.48 -51.87 -43.18
CA SER A 271 6.45 -50.81 -43.63
C SER A 271 6.11 -49.93 -44.86
N SER A 272 6.65 -48.71 -45.06
CA SER A 272 7.40 -47.72 -44.26
C SER A 272 7.52 -46.43 -45.09
N ASP A 273 7.64 -45.26 -44.45
CA ASP A 273 8.02 -43.96 -45.05
C ASP A 273 7.09 -43.42 -46.18
N GLY A 274 7.09 -42.14 -46.55
CA GLY A 274 7.72 -40.96 -45.95
C GLY A 274 7.40 -39.71 -46.78
N SER A 275 7.01 -38.61 -46.11
CA SER A 275 6.98 -37.21 -46.60
C SER A 275 6.44 -36.89 -48.02
N THR A 276 5.29 -36.19 -48.10
CA THR A 276 5.19 -34.92 -48.88
C THR A 276 3.90 -34.13 -48.58
N THR A 277 4.06 -32.85 -48.25
CA THR A 277 3.10 -31.76 -48.52
C THR A 277 3.40 -31.15 -49.90
N PRO A 278 2.58 -30.25 -50.48
CA PRO A 278 1.25 -29.74 -50.07
C PRO A 278 0.19 -29.87 -51.21
N ILE A 279 -1.02 -29.31 -51.03
CA ILE A 279 -1.65 -28.30 -51.95
C ILE A 279 -3.14 -28.09 -51.62
N ILE A 280 -3.54 -26.82 -51.79
CA ILE A 280 -4.85 -26.18 -51.64
C ILE A 280 -5.95 -26.83 -52.49
N HIS A 281 -7.18 -26.90 -51.97
CA HIS A 281 -8.38 -26.69 -52.79
C HIS A 281 -9.54 -26.09 -51.97
N GLN A 282 -10.24 -25.10 -52.56
CA GLN A 282 -11.52 -24.56 -52.07
C GLN A 282 -12.69 -25.18 -52.87
N SER A 283 -13.80 -25.46 -52.20
CA SER A 283 -15.19 -25.36 -52.71
C SER A 283 -16.13 -25.38 -51.49
N THR A 284 -16.80 -24.28 -51.13
CA THR A 284 -18.14 -23.84 -51.59
C THR A 284 -19.24 -24.89 -51.42
N GLY A 285 -20.24 -24.59 -50.57
CA GLY A 285 -21.37 -25.48 -50.29
C GLY A 285 -22.48 -24.81 -49.47
N THR A 286 -23.38 -24.12 -50.16
CA THR A 286 -24.63 -23.51 -49.66
C THR A 286 -25.83 -24.39 -50.05
N VAL A 287 -26.98 -24.44 -49.37
CA VAL A 287 -27.52 -23.71 -48.20
C VAL A 287 -28.67 -24.56 -47.58
N HIS A 288 -29.14 -24.31 -46.35
CA HIS A 288 -30.60 -24.22 -46.04
C HIS A 288 -30.94 -23.87 -44.58
N VAL A 289 -31.78 -22.84 -44.44
CA VAL A 289 -32.60 -22.52 -43.26
C VAL A 289 -34.03 -22.97 -43.57
N ILE A 290 -34.75 -23.52 -42.60
CA ILE A 290 -36.22 -23.47 -42.51
C ILE A 290 -36.59 -23.31 -41.03
N ASP A 291 -37.27 -22.20 -40.70
CA ASP A 291 -37.96 -22.00 -39.43
C ASP A 291 -39.38 -22.59 -39.49
N GLY A 292 -39.93 -22.97 -38.34
CA GLY A 292 -41.34 -23.39 -38.19
C GLY A 292 -41.78 -23.29 -36.73
N ALA A 293 -42.75 -22.41 -36.45
CA ALA A 293 -43.32 -22.15 -35.13
C ALA A 293 -44.76 -22.71 -35.02
N ILE A 294 -45.51 -22.27 -34.00
CA ILE A 294 -46.93 -22.57 -33.67
C ILE A 294 -47.11 -23.86 -32.84
N ASP A 295 -48.00 -23.98 -31.84
CA ASP A 295 -48.50 -23.08 -30.78
C ASP A 295 -49.32 -23.95 -29.76
N GLU A 296 -49.89 -23.33 -28.73
CA GLU A 296 -51.13 -23.71 -28.03
C GLU A 296 -51.24 -25.05 -27.24
N SER A 297 -50.93 -24.94 -25.94
CA SER A 297 -51.93 -24.92 -24.84
C SER A 297 -52.68 -26.19 -24.33
N GLN A 298 -53.05 -26.04 -23.04
CA GLN A 298 -54.14 -26.64 -22.26
C GLN A 298 -53.94 -27.89 -21.38
N GLU A 299 -54.55 -27.77 -20.21
CA GLU A 299 -54.63 -28.68 -19.06
C GLU A 299 -55.74 -29.74 -19.27
N VAL A 300 -55.80 -30.74 -18.39
CA VAL A 300 -57.02 -31.14 -17.64
C VAL A 300 -56.68 -32.24 -16.62
N ASP A 301 -57.35 -32.21 -15.47
CA ASP A 301 -57.23 -33.14 -14.34
C ASP A 301 -57.68 -34.58 -14.63
N GLY A 302 -57.29 -35.50 -13.74
CA GLY A 302 -57.78 -36.89 -13.76
C GLY A 302 -57.31 -37.73 -12.57
N ALA A 303 -57.94 -37.59 -11.42
CA ALA A 303 -57.67 -38.42 -10.24
C ALA A 303 -58.33 -39.80 -10.34
N ALA A 304 -57.61 -40.86 -9.97
CA ALA A 304 -58.18 -42.15 -9.60
C ALA A 304 -57.21 -42.92 -8.68
N GLU A 305 -57.54 -43.01 -7.39
CA GLU A 305 -56.90 -43.96 -6.47
C GLU A 305 -57.42 -45.37 -6.75
N VAL A 306 -56.52 -46.34 -6.90
CA VAL A 306 -56.80 -47.75 -6.59
C VAL A 306 -55.62 -48.30 -5.80
N THR A 307 -55.83 -48.48 -4.50
CA THR A 307 -54.94 -49.21 -3.61
C THR A 307 -55.16 -50.72 -3.76
N ASP A 308 -54.10 -51.51 -3.90
CA ASP A 308 -53.96 -52.69 -3.03
C ASP A 308 -52.53 -53.26 -2.92
N ASN A 309 -52.30 -53.98 -1.82
CA ASN A 309 -51.25 -54.97 -1.54
C ASN A 309 -49.78 -54.53 -1.44
N THR A 310 -49.51 -53.92 -0.29
CA THR A 310 -48.39 -54.19 0.62
C THR A 310 -47.69 -55.55 0.42
N GLN A 311 -46.37 -55.55 0.15
CA GLN A 311 -45.45 -56.43 0.87
C GLN A 311 -44.05 -55.83 1.04
N SER A 312 -43.58 -55.94 2.28
CA SER A 312 -42.36 -55.38 2.88
C SER A 312 -41.09 -55.36 2.01
N SER A 313 -40.50 -54.17 1.86
CA SER A 313 -39.04 -54.03 1.91
C SER A 313 -38.67 -52.81 2.75
N SER A 314 -37.71 -52.98 3.66
CA SER A 314 -37.30 -52.02 4.69
C SER A 314 -36.83 -50.69 4.08
N PRO A 315 -37.00 -49.54 4.76
CA PRO A 315 -36.42 -48.28 4.31
C PRO A 315 -34.90 -48.33 4.48
N SER A 316 -34.20 -48.86 3.48
CA SER A 316 -32.76 -48.70 3.37
C SER A 316 -32.46 -47.21 3.32
N SER A 317 -31.74 -46.70 4.31
CA SER A 317 -31.31 -45.30 4.40
C SER A 317 -30.29 -45.01 3.31
N LYS A 318 -30.78 -44.78 2.08
CA LYS A 318 -29.98 -44.29 0.96
C LYS A 318 -29.54 -42.86 1.30
N SER A 319 -28.40 -42.77 1.98
CA SER A 319 -27.59 -41.55 1.95
C SER A 319 -27.29 -41.26 0.47
N GLN A 320 -27.97 -40.25 -0.08
CA GLN A 320 -27.73 -39.82 -1.45
C GLN A 320 -26.28 -39.32 -1.52
N SER A 321 -25.41 -40.14 -2.10
CA SER A 321 -24.03 -39.76 -2.36
C SER A 321 -24.03 -38.71 -3.47
N GLU A 322 -24.17 -37.44 -3.08
CA GLU A 322 -24.12 -36.28 -4.00
C GLU A 322 -22.97 -36.46 -5.01
N ASP A 323 -23.23 -36.19 -6.29
CA ASP A 323 -22.17 -36.23 -7.30
C ASP A 323 -21.00 -35.31 -6.85
N PRO A 324 -19.77 -35.83 -6.73
CA PRO A 324 -18.59 -35.00 -6.45
C PRO A 324 -18.46 -33.77 -7.35
N PHE A 325 -18.97 -33.84 -8.58
CA PHE A 325 -19.06 -32.70 -9.50
C PHE A 325 -20.03 -31.62 -9.00
N GLU A 326 -21.28 -31.96 -8.68
CA GLU A 326 -22.26 -31.01 -8.13
C GLU A 326 -21.75 -30.40 -6.84
N LYS A 327 -21.21 -31.21 -5.92
CA LYS A 327 -20.65 -30.74 -4.65
C LYS A 327 -19.51 -29.73 -4.88
N GLN A 328 -18.67 -29.96 -5.88
CA GLN A 328 -17.60 -29.04 -6.25
C GLN A 328 -18.13 -27.74 -6.91
N GLN A 329 -19.20 -27.81 -7.70
CA GLN A 329 -19.85 -26.66 -8.32
C GLN A 329 -20.62 -25.81 -7.30
N ARG A 330 -21.37 -26.44 -6.38
CA ARG A 330 -22.03 -25.78 -5.23
C ARG A 330 -21.00 -25.04 -4.37
N LYS A 331 -19.88 -25.69 -4.03
CA LYS A 331 -18.77 -25.06 -3.29
C LYS A 331 -18.14 -23.88 -4.05
N HIS A 332 -17.99 -23.96 -5.37
CA HIS A 332 -17.48 -22.85 -6.16
C HIS A 332 -18.47 -21.66 -6.20
N LYS A 333 -19.78 -21.92 -6.36
CA LYS A 333 -20.83 -20.88 -6.29
C LYS A 333 -20.81 -20.18 -4.92
N HIS A 334 -20.71 -20.95 -3.83
CA HIS A 334 -20.58 -20.41 -2.48
C HIS A 334 -19.32 -19.56 -2.31
N ASN A 335 -18.14 -20.05 -2.73
CA ASN A 335 -16.89 -19.28 -2.67
C ASN A 335 -16.97 -17.95 -3.45
N LEU A 336 -17.65 -17.93 -4.60
CA LEU A 336 -17.85 -16.73 -5.39
C LEU A 336 -18.80 -15.73 -4.68
N THR A 337 -19.85 -16.23 -4.03
CA THR A 337 -20.72 -15.40 -3.17
C THR A 337 -19.95 -14.80 -1.99
N VAL A 338 -19.10 -15.59 -1.31
CA VAL A 338 -18.22 -15.10 -0.25
C VAL A 338 -17.25 -14.03 -0.78
N ALA A 339 -16.62 -14.26 -1.94
CA ALA A 339 -15.73 -13.28 -2.55
C ALA A 339 -16.45 -11.96 -2.89
N LYS A 340 -17.69 -12.02 -3.40
CA LYS A 340 -18.51 -10.83 -3.65
C LYS A 340 -18.78 -10.03 -2.37
N TYR A 341 -19.25 -10.68 -1.30
CA TYR A 341 -19.49 -10.00 -0.03
C TYR A 341 -18.21 -9.40 0.58
N LEU A 342 -17.10 -10.13 0.55
CA LEU A 342 -15.81 -9.60 1.00
C LEU A 342 -15.34 -8.39 0.18
N VAL A 343 -15.59 -8.34 -1.13
CA VAL A 343 -15.30 -7.17 -1.97
C VAL A 343 -16.13 -5.96 -1.55
N PHE A 344 -17.44 -6.12 -1.34
CA PHE A 344 -18.29 -5.02 -0.87
C PHE A 344 -17.88 -4.52 0.53
N ILE A 345 -17.58 -5.43 1.46
CA ILE A 345 -17.10 -5.11 2.81
C ILE A 345 -15.76 -4.36 2.75
N LEU A 346 -14.80 -4.82 1.94
CA LEU A 346 -13.52 -4.12 1.76
C LEU A 346 -13.72 -2.71 1.21
N ILE A 347 -14.54 -2.53 0.17
CA ILE A 347 -14.77 -1.20 -0.41
C ILE A 347 -15.41 -0.27 0.64
N GLY A 348 -16.46 -0.72 1.33
CA GLY A 348 -17.13 0.09 2.37
C GLY A 348 -16.20 0.48 3.52
N LEU A 349 -15.49 -0.50 4.10
CA LEU A 349 -14.61 -0.28 5.25
C LEU A 349 -13.37 0.54 4.94
N ASN A 350 -12.90 0.60 3.69
CA ASN A 350 -11.73 1.40 3.32
C ASN A 350 -12.09 2.76 2.72
N LEU A 351 -13.15 2.87 1.92
CA LEU A 351 -13.47 4.11 1.22
C LEU A 351 -13.84 5.24 2.19
N ILE A 352 -14.56 4.92 3.28
CA ILE A 352 -14.94 5.89 4.31
C ILE A 352 -13.70 6.49 4.99
N PRO A 353 -12.77 5.72 5.61
CA PRO A 353 -11.55 6.30 6.18
C PRO A 353 -10.63 6.92 5.13
N ALA A 354 -10.53 6.37 3.91
CA ALA A 354 -9.72 6.95 2.84
C ALA A 354 -10.18 8.38 2.50
N MET A 355 -11.49 8.60 2.37
CA MET A 355 -12.07 9.92 2.10
C MET A 355 -11.95 10.83 3.33
N TYR A 356 -12.22 10.33 4.54
CA TYR A 356 -12.16 11.12 5.77
C TYR A 356 -10.73 11.62 6.06
N PHE A 357 -9.75 10.72 6.11
CA PHE A 357 -8.34 11.05 6.38
C PHE A 357 -7.62 11.68 5.17
N GLY A 358 -8.13 11.49 3.96
CA GLY A 358 -7.60 12.10 2.74
C GLY A 358 -8.07 13.55 2.49
N VAL A 359 -9.26 13.93 2.99
CA VAL A 359 -9.93 15.20 2.60
C VAL A 359 -10.36 16.07 3.80
N LEU A 360 -10.78 15.48 4.92
CA LEU A 360 -11.44 16.21 6.01
C LEU A 360 -10.59 16.35 7.27
N HIS A 361 -9.99 15.25 7.74
CA HIS A 361 -9.21 15.24 8.98
C HIS A 361 -7.91 16.04 8.83
N GLN A 362 -7.58 16.81 9.87
CA GLN A 362 -6.44 17.73 9.95
C GLN A 362 -6.36 18.79 8.82
N ARG A 363 -7.42 19.01 8.04
CA ARG A 363 -7.36 19.88 6.85
C ARG A 363 -6.99 21.35 7.15
N GLY A 364 -7.32 21.83 8.33
CA GLY A 364 -7.20 23.24 8.73
C GLY A 364 -5.79 23.81 8.58
N THR A 365 -4.75 23.01 8.85
CA THR A 365 -3.34 23.44 8.73
C THR A 365 -2.87 23.58 7.28
N THR A 366 -3.58 22.99 6.32
CA THR A 366 -3.35 23.23 4.88
C THR A 366 -4.23 24.38 4.37
N VAL A 367 -5.46 24.50 4.86
CA VAL A 367 -6.38 25.57 4.45
C VAL A 367 -5.86 26.94 4.90
N VAL A 368 -5.33 27.06 6.12
CA VAL A 368 -4.75 28.32 6.62
C VAL A 368 -3.56 28.79 5.78
N MET A 369 -2.71 27.87 5.29
CA MET A 369 -1.60 28.23 4.41
C MET A 369 -2.06 28.70 3.02
N LYS A 370 -3.24 28.28 2.56
CA LYS A 370 -3.86 28.87 1.36
C LYS A 370 -4.38 30.27 1.64
N TYR A 371 -5.06 30.47 2.77
CA TYR A 371 -5.55 31.79 3.18
C TYR A 371 -4.40 32.82 3.28
N LEU A 372 -3.30 32.45 3.94
CA LEU A 372 -2.10 33.29 4.02
C LEU A 372 -1.45 33.53 2.66
N TYR A 373 -1.46 32.54 1.76
CA TYR A 373 -1.00 32.75 0.38
C TYR A 373 -1.84 33.79 -0.34
N ASP A 374 -3.17 33.68 -0.24
CA ASP A 374 -4.09 34.61 -0.91
C ASP A 374 -3.94 36.04 -0.34
N GLU A 375 -3.81 36.23 0.99
CA GLU A 375 -3.56 37.57 1.58
C GLU A 375 -2.16 38.15 1.27
N SER A 376 -1.12 37.31 1.16
CA SER A 376 0.26 37.75 0.85
C SER A 376 0.43 38.38 -0.54
N LEU A 377 -0.58 38.28 -1.41
CA LEU A 377 -0.60 38.94 -2.72
C LEU A 377 -1.03 40.41 -2.64
N GLU A 378 -1.71 40.81 -1.56
CA GLU A 378 -2.28 42.15 -1.39
C GLU A 378 -1.59 42.94 -0.26
N LYS A 379 -1.00 42.24 0.71
CA LYS A 379 -0.42 42.82 1.93
C LYS A 379 0.97 42.24 2.19
N ASP A 380 1.87 43.08 2.69
CA ASP A 380 3.06 42.59 3.38
C ASP A 380 2.64 41.97 4.73
N MET A 381 3.31 40.89 5.14
CA MET A 381 2.90 40.10 6.30
C MET A 381 4.09 39.58 7.11
N ASP A 382 3.98 39.75 8.42
CA ASP A 382 4.70 39.00 9.45
C ASP A 382 3.73 38.06 10.17
N VAL A 383 3.97 36.75 10.11
CA VAL A 383 3.06 35.69 10.59
C VAL A 383 3.72 34.85 11.68
N LEU A 384 3.12 34.85 12.89
CA LEU A 384 3.53 34.00 14.00
C LEU A 384 2.57 32.80 14.14
N PHE A 385 3.12 31.58 14.08
CA PHE A 385 2.39 30.35 14.34
C PHE A 385 2.57 29.91 15.80
N LEU A 386 1.55 30.18 16.62
CA LEU A 386 1.39 29.69 17.99
C LEU A 386 0.66 28.34 17.97
N MET A 387 1.36 27.35 17.39
CA MET A 387 0.87 25.98 17.17
C MET A 387 1.98 25.00 17.57
N PRO A 388 1.66 23.73 17.87
CA PRO A 388 2.69 22.70 17.98
C PRO A 388 3.56 22.65 16.73
N CYS A 389 4.85 22.40 16.89
CA CYS A 389 5.83 22.39 15.80
C CYS A 389 5.38 21.56 14.61
N HIS A 390 5.79 21.99 13.41
CA HIS A 390 5.53 21.28 12.15
C HIS A 390 4.04 20.99 11.85
N SER A 391 3.11 21.63 12.56
CA SER A 391 1.66 21.52 12.30
C SER A 391 1.27 21.97 10.89
N THR A 392 1.96 22.97 10.32
CA THR A 392 1.69 23.54 9.00
C THR A 392 2.84 23.25 8.01
N PRO A 393 2.55 23.13 6.71
CA PRO A 393 3.58 22.86 5.69
C PRO A 393 4.46 24.08 5.34
N TYR A 394 4.22 25.25 5.95
CA TYR A 394 5.10 26.42 5.86
C TYR A 394 5.46 26.85 4.41
N TYR A 395 6.68 27.33 4.16
CA TYR A 395 7.15 27.73 2.82
C TYR A 395 6.99 26.65 1.73
N SER A 396 6.97 25.36 2.08
CA SER A 396 6.77 24.27 1.11
C SER A 396 5.38 24.27 0.46
N TYR A 397 4.43 24.97 1.07
CA TYR A 397 3.10 25.24 0.51
C TYR A 397 2.96 26.69 0.03
N LEU A 398 3.46 27.64 0.82
CA LEU A 398 3.25 29.07 0.58
C LEU A 398 3.97 29.58 -0.67
N HIS A 399 5.26 29.24 -0.87
CA HIS A 399 6.08 29.75 -1.98
C HIS A 399 6.07 31.28 -2.15
N GLN A 400 5.94 32.05 -1.06
CA GLN A 400 6.00 33.51 -1.03
C GLN A 400 7.06 33.97 -0.03
N ASN A 401 7.67 35.12 -0.31
CA ASN A 401 8.71 35.71 0.54
C ASN A 401 8.08 36.68 1.55
N ILE A 402 7.33 36.13 2.52
CA ILE A 402 6.80 36.88 3.67
C ILE A 402 7.57 36.49 4.94
N THR A 403 7.55 37.33 5.97
CA THR A 403 8.16 36.97 7.26
C THR A 403 7.26 35.97 7.97
N MET A 404 7.84 34.86 8.44
CA MET A 404 7.14 33.86 9.23
C MET A 404 8.03 33.36 10.37
N ARG A 405 7.40 33.05 11.51
CA ARG A 405 8.00 32.36 12.66
C ARG A 405 7.02 31.32 13.21
N PHE A 406 7.53 30.20 13.70
CA PHE A 406 6.78 29.22 14.48
C PHE A 406 7.54 28.92 15.78
N LEU A 407 6.83 28.41 16.79
CA LEU A 407 7.44 27.92 18.03
C LEU A 407 8.35 26.72 17.73
N THR A 408 9.63 26.80 18.08
CA THR A 408 10.58 25.70 17.92
C THR A 408 10.40 24.64 19.00
N CYS A 409 10.74 23.40 18.65
CA CYS A 409 10.93 22.32 19.62
C CYS A 409 12.13 21.50 19.18
N GLU A 410 13.30 22.14 19.27
CA GLU A 410 14.55 21.46 19.00
C GLU A 410 14.79 20.42 20.11
N PRO A 411 15.22 19.19 19.79
CA PRO A 411 15.58 18.23 20.82
C PRO A 411 16.86 18.69 21.54
N ASN A 412 17.06 18.24 22.78
CA ASN A 412 18.27 18.54 23.57
C ASN A 412 19.53 17.85 23.01
N LEU A 413 20.02 18.32 21.86
CA LEU A 413 21.19 17.77 21.16
C LEU A 413 22.51 18.07 21.87
N LYS A 414 22.53 19.10 22.72
CA LYS A 414 23.71 19.53 23.47
C LYS A 414 23.84 18.90 24.86
N GLN A 415 22.80 18.17 25.30
CA GLN A 415 22.72 17.60 26.66
C GLN A 415 22.80 18.67 27.76
N GLU A 416 22.16 19.82 27.52
CA GLU A 416 22.00 20.88 28.53
C GLU A 416 21.11 20.36 29.67
N GLU A 417 21.50 20.62 30.93
CA GLU A 417 20.68 20.25 32.11
C GLU A 417 19.38 21.07 32.13
N ASP A 418 18.29 20.45 32.58
CA ASP A 418 16.94 21.04 32.66
C ASP A 418 16.44 21.71 31.36
N TYR A 419 16.87 21.21 30.20
CA TYR A 419 16.42 21.69 28.89
C TYR A 419 14.90 21.53 28.70
N ILE A 420 14.23 22.64 28.42
CA ILE A 420 12.83 22.72 27.97
C ILE A 420 12.83 23.50 26.65
N ASP A 421 12.09 23.03 25.66
CA ASP A 421 12.03 23.69 24.35
C ASP A 421 11.07 24.90 24.33
N GLU A 422 11.22 25.78 23.33
CA GLU A 422 10.45 27.03 23.20
C GLU A 422 8.94 26.79 23.18
N ALA A 423 8.47 25.73 22.51
CA ALA A 423 7.06 25.40 22.46
C ALA A 423 6.55 24.91 23.82
N ASP A 424 7.33 24.08 24.53
CA ASP A 424 6.97 23.63 25.88
C ASP A 424 6.91 24.79 26.88
N ILE A 425 7.89 25.71 26.88
CA ILE A 425 7.86 26.93 27.70
C ILE A 425 6.64 27.80 27.34
N PHE A 426 6.35 27.97 26.04
CA PHE A 426 5.19 28.74 25.59
C PHE A 426 3.86 28.13 26.07
N TYR A 427 3.73 26.80 26.06
CA TYR A 427 2.49 26.13 26.47
C TYR A 427 2.34 25.98 27.99
N GLU A 428 3.33 26.40 28.80
CA GLU A 428 3.24 26.50 30.26
C GLU A 428 2.50 27.78 30.69
N ASP A 429 2.94 28.96 30.21
CA ASP A 429 2.18 30.22 30.32
C ASP A 429 2.22 31.00 28.98
N PRO A 430 1.22 30.79 28.11
CA PRO A 430 1.13 31.47 26.82
C PRO A 430 1.03 32.99 26.91
N GLU A 431 0.44 33.53 27.98
CA GLU A 431 0.17 34.96 28.09
C GLU A 431 1.41 35.72 28.58
N ASP A 432 2.14 35.16 29.55
CA ASP A 432 3.39 35.75 30.03
C ASP A 432 4.51 35.63 28.99
N TRP A 433 4.62 34.48 28.30
CA TRP A 433 5.57 34.33 27.19
C TRP A 433 5.39 35.42 26.13
N LEU A 434 4.14 35.69 25.71
CA LEU A 434 3.84 36.74 24.73
C LEU A 434 4.14 38.16 25.26
N LYS A 435 3.96 38.41 26.58
CA LYS A 435 4.34 39.69 27.20
C LYS A 435 5.85 39.86 27.22
N ILE A 436 6.61 38.84 27.63
CA ILE A 436 8.08 38.87 27.65
C ILE A 436 8.60 39.12 26.23
N GLU A 437 8.15 38.31 25.27
CA GLU A 437 8.70 38.30 23.91
C GLU A 437 8.39 39.56 23.11
N TYR A 438 7.19 40.14 23.25
CA TYR A 438 6.77 41.28 22.42
C TYR A 438 6.62 42.60 23.19
N LYS A 439 6.32 42.61 24.48
CA LYS A 439 6.25 43.86 25.28
C LYS A 439 7.56 44.19 25.97
N GLN A 440 8.19 43.22 26.65
CA GLN A 440 9.41 43.48 27.42
C GLN A 440 10.64 43.60 26.52
N GLN A 441 10.84 42.67 25.59
CA GLN A 441 11.93 42.72 24.61
C GLN A 441 11.72 43.75 23.47
N LYS A 442 10.58 44.47 23.46
CA LYS A 442 10.22 45.50 22.47
C LYS A 442 10.31 45.05 21.00
N ARG A 443 10.03 43.77 20.72
CA ARG A 443 9.94 43.27 19.34
C ARG A 443 8.73 43.84 18.63
N GLN A 444 8.81 43.97 17.30
CA GLN A 444 7.67 44.33 16.48
C GLN A 444 6.58 43.25 16.61
N LEU A 445 5.33 43.68 16.84
CA LEU A 445 4.18 42.78 16.91
C LEU A 445 3.85 42.22 15.51
N PRO A 446 3.65 40.90 15.35
CA PRO A 446 3.32 40.30 14.06
C PRO A 446 1.99 40.83 13.50
N SER A 447 1.87 40.90 12.18
CA SER A 447 0.60 41.26 11.54
C SER A 447 -0.49 40.18 11.73
N HIS A 448 -0.08 38.91 11.77
CA HIS A 448 -0.97 37.75 11.83
C HIS A 448 -0.51 36.76 12.91
N LEU A 449 -1.45 36.28 13.72
CA LEU A 449 -1.26 35.20 14.69
C LEU A 449 -2.09 34.00 14.26
N VAL A 450 -1.46 32.83 14.12
CA VAL A 450 -2.10 31.57 13.71
C VAL A 450 -2.02 30.56 14.84
N TYR A 451 -3.15 30.05 15.31
CA TYR A 451 -3.21 29.16 16.47
C TYR A 451 -4.39 28.19 16.42
N PHE A 452 -4.38 27.17 17.27
CA PHE A 452 -5.55 26.31 17.48
C PHE A 452 -6.55 26.95 18.44
N ASN A 453 -7.84 26.73 18.22
CA ASN A 453 -8.91 27.32 19.03
C ASN A 453 -8.89 26.96 20.52
N THR A 454 -8.11 25.95 20.91
CA THR A 454 -7.86 25.58 22.32
C THR A 454 -7.12 26.70 23.06
N LEU A 455 -6.12 27.31 22.42
CA LEU A 455 -5.30 28.40 22.96
C LEU A 455 -6.05 29.74 23.08
N GLN A 456 -7.23 29.86 22.47
CA GLN A 456 -7.92 31.16 22.28
C GLN A 456 -8.25 31.87 23.60
N PHE A 457 -8.53 31.11 24.66
CA PHE A 457 -8.83 31.67 25.98
C PHE A 457 -7.56 32.21 26.65
N ASP A 458 -6.49 31.42 26.64
CA ASP A 458 -5.24 31.67 27.35
C ASP A 458 -4.50 32.92 26.85
N ILE A 459 -4.61 33.24 25.56
CA ILE A 459 -4.00 34.45 24.97
C ILE A 459 -4.98 35.62 24.80
N SER A 460 -6.21 35.52 25.31
CA SER A 460 -7.29 36.48 25.03
C SER A 460 -6.99 37.92 25.51
N LEU A 461 -6.32 38.07 26.65
CA LEU A 461 -5.92 39.40 27.15
C LEU A 461 -4.82 40.01 26.28
N PHE A 462 -3.85 39.22 25.83
CA PHE A 462 -2.81 39.68 24.90
C PHE A 462 -3.40 40.12 23.56
N LEU A 463 -4.34 39.33 23.00
CA LEU A 463 -5.01 39.65 21.74
C LEU A 463 -5.75 40.99 21.82
N SER A 464 -6.58 41.18 22.85
CA SER A 464 -7.38 42.39 23.03
C SER A 464 -6.52 43.63 23.31
N GLN A 465 -5.51 43.54 24.18
CA GLN A 465 -4.61 44.66 24.48
C GLN A 465 -3.71 45.06 23.30
N SER A 466 -3.36 44.12 22.43
CA SER A 466 -2.49 44.37 21.26
C SER A 466 -3.27 44.72 20.00
N GLY A 467 -4.62 44.76 20.07
CA GLY A 467 -5.51 45.18 19.00
C GLY A 467 -5.91 44.10 17.98
N TYR A 468 -5.56 42.83 18.22
CA TYR A 468 -5.86 41.74 17.30
C TYR A 468 -7.36 41.41 17.24
N ARG A 469 -7.84 41.09 16.04
CA ARG A 469 -9.21 40.62 15.78
C ARG A 469 -9.20 39.33 14.96
N GLN A 470 -10.16 38.44 15.20
CA GLN A 470 -10.30 37.20 14.43
C GLN A 470 -10.66 37.53 12.96
N CYS A 471 -9.76 37.21 12.04
CA CYS A 471 -9.93 37.38 10.59
C CYS A 471 -10.19 36.05 9.87
N GLY A 472 -9.68 34.93 10.40
CA GLY A 472 -9.87 33.59 9.82
C GLY A 472 -10.26 32.54 10.85
N LYS A 473 -11.09 31.57 10.44
CA LYS A 473 -11.41 30.37 11.22
C LYS A 473 -11.63 29.17 10.30
N PHE A 474 -10.81 28.14 10.44
CA PHE A 474 -10.75 27.00 9.53
C PHE A 474 -10.91 25.68 10.29
N PHE A 475 -11.91 24.89 9.94
CA PHE A 475 -12.09 23.56 10.52
C PHE A 475 -10.85 22.68 10.29
N HIS A 476 -10.37 22.06 11.37
CA HIS A 476 -9.22 21.16 11.41
C HIS A 476 -9.63 19.70 11.60
N THR A 477 -10.34 19.36 12.68
CA THR A 477 -10.64 17.97 13.07
C THR A 477 -11.90 17.88 13.93
N HIS A 478 -12.61 16.74 13.86
CA HIS A 478 -13.67 16.39 14.82
C HIS A 478 -13.12 15.78 16.12
N LEU A 479 -11.85 15.35 16.09
CA LEU A 479 -11.12 14.71 17.18
C LEU A 479 -9.91 15.59 17.52
N PRO A 480 -10.07 16.62 18.37
CA PRO A 480 -8.96 17.40 18.92
C PRO A 480 -8.28 16.63 20.07
N GLU A 481 -6.98 16.82 20.24
CA GLU A 481 -6.20 16.15 21.28
C GLU A 481 -5.05 17.05 21.79
N GLY A 482 -4.92 17.18 23.11
CA GLY A 482 -3.91 18.00 23.77
C GLY A 482 -3.88 19.44 23.24
N ARG A 483 -2.71 19.87 22.74
CA ARG A 483 -2.48 21.20 22.15
C ARG A 483 -3.18 21.42 20.80
N THR A 484 -3.78 20.39 20.19
CA THR A 484 -4.45 20.49 18.88
C THR A 484 -5.96 20.74 19.01
N GLY A 485 -6.46 21.77 18.32
CA GLY A 485 -7.86 22.19 18.37
C GLY A 485 -8.71 21.69 17.20
N SER A 486 -10.03 21.79 17.35
CA SER A 486 -10.99 21.46 16.27
C SER A 486 -10.93 22.44 15.11
N HIS A 487 -10.44 23.67 15.33
CA HIS A 487 -10.27 24.73 14.35
C HIS A 487 -8.90 25.41 14.48
N VAL A 488 -8.33 25.79 13.34
CA VAL A 488 -7.25 26.78 13.25
C VAL A 488 -7.89 28.17 13.16
N ILE A 489 -7.39 29.11 13.95
CA ILE A 489 -7.80 30.51 14.00
C ILE A 489 -6.68 31.38 13.46
N VAL A 490 -7.03 32.45 12.76
CA VAL A 490 -6.12 33.53 12.40
C VAL A 490 -6.66 34.82 13.00
N SER A 491 -5.79 35.53 13.73
CA SER A 491 -6.07 36.86 14.26
C SER A 491 -5.13 37.88 13.63
N CYS A 492 -5.69 38.95 13.10
CA CYS A 492 -5.01 40.00 12.34
C CYS A 492 -5.02 41.32 13.12
N ARG A 493 -4.07 42.21 12.84
CA ARG A 493 -3.98 43.57 13.40
C ARG A 493 -3.98 44.63 12.29
#